data_AF-A0A8T7EJL7-F1
#
_entry.id   AF-A0A8T7EJL7-F1
#
_cell.length_a   1.000
_cell.length_b   1.000
_cell.length_c   1.000
_cell.angle_alpha   90.00
_cell.angle_beta   90.00
_cell.angle_gamma   90.00
#
_symmetry.space_group_name_H-M   'P 1'
#
loop_
_entity.id
_entity.type
_entity.pdbx_description
1 polymer ?
#
loop_
_entity_poly.entity_id
_entity_poly.type
_entity_poly.pdbx_seq_one_letter_code
_entity_poly.pdbx_strand_id
1 'polypeptide(L)'
;MTSAFVHGTRAVIGHVGDSRAYLVQGDTGHIEQITVDHSFVEAMVLAGHITRAEAEDHPMRNILYRALGQSLDMDVDLYEVALDVGDRLILCSDGLTLHVHPEEIADVALEANSPESIAKRLIELANERGGQDNVSVVVIIVLAAEDNTGEQNSRVVMRGRQHTDSWSSGSASLAGLDPEQYSGDGRDPLS
;
A
#
# COMPACT_ATOMS: atom_id res chain seq x y z
N MET A 1 4.74 1.12 4.77
CA MET A 1 5.40 -0.08 4.22
C MET A 1 4.74 -0.45 2.91
N THR A 2 5.57 -0.58 1.88
CA THR A 2 5.18 -1.06 0.57
C THR A 2 6.16 -2.17 0.17
N SER A 3 5.65 -3.27 -0.37
CA SER A 3 6.45 -4.39 -0.85
C SER A 3 5.96 -4.82 -2.23
N ALA A 4 6.83 -5.43 -3.02
CA ALA A 4 6.50 -5.95 -4.34
C ALA A 4 7.03 -7.38 -4.51
N PHE A 5 6.19 -8.24 -5.08
CA PHE A 5 6.56 -9.56 -5.58
C PHE A 5 6.43 -9.54 -7.11
N VAL A 6 7.53 -9.79 -7.82
CA VAL A 6 7.57 -9.73 -9.28
C VAL A 6 7.82 -11.12 -9.85
N HIS A 7 7.02 -11.53 -10.83
CA HIS A 7 7.16 -12.80 -11.55
C HIS A 7 6.76 -12.64 -13.02
N GLY A 8 7.72 -12.87 -13.93
CA GLY A 8 7.51 -12.63 -15.35
C GLY A 8 7.15 -11.17 -15.61
N THR A 9 6.04 -10.93 -16.32
CA THR A 9 5.50 -9.61 -16.66
C THR A 9 4.42 -9.12 -15.69
N ARG A 10 4.43 -9.60 -14.44
CA ARG A 10 3.43 -9.21 -13.44
C ARG A 10 4.10 -8.88 -12.11
N ALA A 11 3.55 -7.88 -11.44
CA ALA A 11 3.89 -7.52 -10.06
C ALA A 11 2.64 -7.55 -9.18
N VAL A 12 2.81 -8.06 -7.96
CA VAL A 12 1.83 -7.93 -6.87
C VAL A 12 2.44 -7.05 -5.80
N ILE A 13 1.75 -5.96 -5.45
CA ILE A 13 2.20 -4.97 -4.48
C ILE A 13 1.34 -5.08 -3.23
N GLY A 14 1.99 -5.21 -2.07
CA GLY A 14 1.35 -5.13 -0.76
C GLY A 14 1.66 -3.79 -0.11
N HIS A 15 0.64 -3.10 0.39
CA HIS A 15 0.79 -1.74 0.89
C HIS A 15 0.02 -1.48 2.19
N VAL A 16 0.71 -0.84 3.14
CA VAL A 16 0.15 -0.23 4.35
C VAL A 16 0.95 1.02 4.73
N GLY A 17 0.36 2.21 4.62
CA GLY A 17 0.93 3.46 5.16
C GLY A 17 0.98 4.52 4.07
N ASP A 18 2.05 5.28 4.00
CA ASP A 18 2.25 6.41 3.06
C ASP A 18 3.52 6.28 2.22
N SER A 19 4.25 5.17 2.35
CA SER A 19 5.27 4.78 1.37
C SER A 19 4.59 4.43 0.05
N ARG A 20 5.20 4.74 -1.10
CA ARG A 20 4.51 4.65 -2.39
C ARG A 20 5.17 3.66 -3.34
N ALA A 21 4.38 3.15 -4.29
CA ALA A 21 4.88 2.48 -5.48
C ALA A 21 4.41 3.24 -6.73
N TYR A 22 5.32 3.37 -7.70
CA TYR A 22 5.09 4.01 -8.99
C TYR A 22 5.46 3.06 -10.13
N LEU A 23 4.68 3.07 -11.20
CA LEU A 23 5.05 2.50 -12.48
C LEU A 23 5.41 3.63 -13.45
N VAL A 24 6.62 3.62 -13.97
CA VAL A 24 7.06 4.50 -15.06
C VAL A 24 7.11 3.67 -16.33
N GLN A 25 6.27 4.01 -17.30
CA GLN A 25 6.20 3.34 -18.59
C GLN A 25 7.44 3.66 -19.42
N GLY A 26 8.12 2.64 -19.92
CA GLY A 26 9.41 2.81 -20.57
C GLY A 26 9.36 3.51 -21.93
N ASP A 27 8.22 3.44 -22.62
CA ASP A 27 8.00 3.95 -23.97
C ASP A 27 7.38 5.36 -24.00
N THR A 28 6.42 5.62 -23.12
CA THR A 28 5.71 6.90 -23.03
C THR A 28 6.31 7.85 -22.00
N GLY A 29 7.01 7.31 -21.00
CA GLY A 29 7.43 8.06 -19.81
C GLY A 29 6.30 8.44 -18.85
N HIS A 30 5.08 7.95 -19.09
CA HIS A 30 3.97 8.18 -18.18
C HIS A 30 4.26 7.52 -16.83
N ILE A 31 4.05 8.27 -15.75
CA ILE A 31 4.16 7.78 -14.37
C ILE A 31 2.78 7.63 -13.75
N GLU A 32 2.53 6.48 -13.16
CA GLU A 32 1.32 6.19 -12.40
C GLU A 32 1.68 5.83 -10.96
N GLN A 33 1.00 6.45 -10.00
CA GLN A 33 1.04 6.01 -8.61
C GLN A 33 0.12 4.82 -8.42
N ILE A 34 0.68 3.67 -8.04
CA ILE A 34 -0.07 2.42 -7.88
C ILE A 34 -0.79 2.38 -6.53
N THR A 35 -0.10 2.81 -5.47
CA THR A 35 -0.60 2.73 -4.09
C THR A 35 -1.35 3.98 -3.69
N VAL A 36 -2.41 3.83 -2.89
CA VAL A 36 -3.11 4.95 -2.25
C VAL A 36 -2.62 5.12 -0.83
N ASP A 37 -2.18 6.32 -0.47
CA ASP A 37 -1.68 6.60 0.88
C ASP A 37 -2.78 6.40 1.94
N HIS A 38 -2.48 5.67 3.00
CA HIS A 38 -3.33 5.56 4.19
C HIS A 38 -3.18 6.76 5.14
N SER A 39 -3.25 7.95 4.58
CA SER A 39 -3.20 9.23 5.30
C SER A 39 -4.61 9.84 5.44
N PHE A 40 -4.82 10.63 6.48
CA PHE A 40 -6.10 11.28 6.74
C PHE A 40 -6.50 12.23 5.61
N VAL A 41 -5.52 12.90 5.00
CA VAL A 41 -5.77 13.81 3.87
C VAL A 41 -6.16 13.07 2.60
N GLU A 42 -5.54 11.93 2.29
CA GLU A 42 -5.94 11.13 1.13
C GLU A 42 -7.36 10.57 1.33
N ALA A 43 -7.73 10.16 2.55
CA ALA A 43 -9.10 9.77 2.86
C ALA A 43 -10.11 10.92 2.64
N MET A 44 -9.75 12.17 2.99
CA MET A 44 -10.60 13.33 2.73
C MET A 44 -10.71 13.66 1.23
N VAL A 45 -9.63 13.48 0.46
CA VAL A 45 -9.65 13.63 -1.00
C VAL A 45 -10.61 12.61 -1.63
N LEU A 46 -10.48 11.33 -1.25
CA LEU A 46 -11.34 10.26 -1.77
C LEU A 46 -12.82 10.43 -1.40
N ALA A 47 -13.09 10.99 -0.22
CA ALA A 47 -14.45 11.34 0.21
C ALA A 47 -14.99 12.61 -0.47
N GLY A 48 -14.17 13.33 -1.26
CA GLY A 48 -14.54 14.57 -1.94
C GLY A 48 -14.66 15.78 -0.99
N HIS A 49 -14.06 15.72 0.19
CA HIS A 49 -14.07 16.82 1.16
C HIS A 49 -13.08 17.91 0.83
N ILE A 50 -11.94 17.55 0.22
CA ILE A 50 -10.91 18.47 -0.25
C ILE A 50 -10.41 18.02 -1.63
N THR A 51 -9.83 18.94 -2.37
CA THR A 51 -9.12 18.65 -3.63
C THR A 51 -7.71 18.11 -3.36
N ARG A 52 -7.10 17.44 -4.36
CA ARG A 52 -5.71 16.97 -4.25
C ARG A 52 -4.72 18.11 -4.02
N ALA A 53 -4.95 19.28 -4.64
CA ALA A 53 -4.14 20.48 -4.41
C ALA A 53 -4.25 21.00 -2.97
N GLU A 54 -5.45 21.01 -2.38
CA GLU A 54 -5.64 21.40 -0.98
C GLU A 54 -5.00 20.41 0.00
N ALA A 55 -4.89 19.13 -0.37
CA ALA A 55 -4.27 18.11 0.47
C ALA A 55 -2.75 18.31 0.66
N GLU A 56 -2.07 18.85 -0.35
CA GLU A 56 -0.60 19.05 -0.33
C GLU A 56 -0.17 20.02 0.79
N ASP A 57 -0.93 21.10 0.99
CA ASP A 57 -0.65 22.13 2.01
C ASP A 57 -1.43 21.92 3.32
N HIS A 58 -2.18 20.81 3.44
CA HIS A 58 -3.06 20.60 4.57
C HIS A 58 -2.28 20.38 5.88
N PRO A 59 -2.67 21.00 7.01
CA PRO A 59 -1.95 20.89 8.28
C PRO A 59 -1.87 19.45 8.83
N MET A 60 -2.81 18.60 8.42
CA MET A 60 -2.89 17.18 8.82
C MET A 60 -2.29 16.21 7.79
N ARG A 61 -1.51 16.69 6.80
CA ARG A 61 -0.99 15.83 5.71
C ARG A 61 -0.12 14.65 6.18
N ASN A 62 0.52 14.78 7.34
CA ASN A 62 1.37 13.75 7.93
C ASN A 62 0.63 12.83 8.93
N ILE A 63 -0.69 12.94 9.07
CA ILE A 63 -1.46 12.10 9.99
C ILE A 63 -1.89 10.82 9.27
N LEU A 64 -1.35 9.68 9.72
CA LEU A 64 -1.72 8.36 9.22
C LEU A 64 -2.87 7.76 10.04
N TYR A 65 -3.85 7.16 9.35
CA TYR A 65 -4.92 6.40 10.02
C TYR A 65 -4.68 4.89 9.97
N ARG A 66 -3.76 4.40 9.13
CA ARG A 66 -3.34 3.00 9.09
C ARG A 66 -1.83 2.91 8.95
N ALA A 67 -1.16 2.38 9.98
CA ALA A 67 0.28 2.12 9.98
C ALA A 67 0.59 0.83 10.75
N LEU A 68 1.67 0.14 10.35
CA LEU A 68 2.13 -1.10 10.98
C LEU A 68 2.25 -0.95 12.51
N GLY A 69 1.65 -1.90 13.24
CA GLY A 69 1.70 -1.95 14.71
C GLY A 69 0.59 -1.21 15.45
N GLN A 70 -0.36 -0.54 14.76
CA GLN A 70 -1.47 0.15 15.41
C GLN A 70 -2.65 -0.76 15.80
N SER A 71 -2.82 -1.91 15.13
CA SER A 71 -3.86 -2.90 15.43
C SER A 71 -3.38 -4.32 15.12
N LEU A 72 -3.93 -5.32 15.84
CA LEU A 72 -3.67 -6.75 15.60
C LEU A 72 -4.34 -7.25 14.31
N ASP A 73 -5.49 -6.66 13.97
CA ASP A 73 -6.18 -6.87 12.70
C ASP A 73 -5.84 -5.68 11.79
N MET A 74 -4.98 -5.93 10.81
CA MET A 74 -4.53 -4.94 9.84
C MET A 74 -4.88 -5.39 8.44
N ASP A 75 -5.64 -4.56 7.73
CA ASP A 75 -5.86 -4.80 6.30
C ASP A 75 -4.65 -4.32 5.51
N VAL A 76 -4.22 -5.16 4.58
CA VAL A 76 -3.16 -4.87 3.62
C VAL A 76 -3.81 -4.68 2.26
N ASP A 77 -3.55 -3.55 1.62
CA ASP A 77 -4.01 -3.31 0.26
C ASP A 77 -3.12 -4.09 -0.71
N LEU A 78 -3.76 -4.77 -1.67
CA LEU A 78 -3.09 -5.55 -2.70
C LEU A 78 -3.40 -4.98 -4.08
N TYR A 79 -2.34 -4.69 -4.84
CA TYR A 79 -2.43 -4.19 -6.21
C TYR A 79 -1.76 -5.19 -7.15
N GLU A 80 -2.39 -5.47 -8.30
CA GLU A 80 -1.80 -6.31 -9.34
C GLU A 80 -1.55 -5.46 -10.58
N VAL A 81 -0.33 -5.50 -11.09
CA VAL A 81 0.14 -4.62 -12.17
C VAL A 81 0.81 -5.45 -13.26
N ALA A 82 0.46 -5.17 -14.51
CA ALA A 82 1.15 -5.72 -15.68
C ALA A 82 2.40 -4.88 -15.96
N LEU A 83 3.48 -5.55 -16.35
CA LEU A 83 4.78 -4.94 -16.60
C LEU A 83 5.20 -5.22 -18.04
N ASP A 84 5.50 -4.18 -18.78
CA ASP A 84 6.04 -4.26 -20.13
C ASP A 84 7.56 -4.07 -20.15
N VAL A 85 8.20 -4.55 -21.21
CA VAL A 85 9.65 -4.40 -21.38
C VAL A 85 10.00 -2.92 -21.43
N GLY A 86 10.97 -2.53 -20.61
CA GLY A 86 11.37 -1.13 -20.45
C GLY A 86 10.68 -0.44 -19.29
N ASP A 87 9.66 -1.01 -18.65
CA ASP A 87 9.03 -0.35 -17.51
C ASP A 87 9.95 -0.29 -16.29
N ARG A 88 9.73 0.71 -15.45
CA ARG A 88 10.40 0.86 -14.15
C ARG A 88 9.37 0.86 -13.03
N LEU A 89 9.46 -0.13 -12.15
CA LEU A 89 8.71 -0.16 -10.91
C LEU A 89 9.58 0.45 -9.80
N ILE A 90 9.09 1.50 -9.18
CA ILE A 90 9.81 2.27 -8.15
C ILE A 90 9.02 2.22 -6.86
N LEU A 91 9.65 1.77 -5.78
CA LEU A 91 9.09 1.86 -4.42
C LEU A 91 9.90 2.88 -3.64
N CYS A 92 9.24 3.76 -2.89
CA CYS A 92 9.92 4.79 -2.12
C CYS A 92 9.23 5.09 -0.78
N SER A 93 10.01 5.64 0.16
CA SER A 93 9.45 6.29 1.35
C SER A 93 8.87 7.67 1.00
N ASP A 94 8.05 8.18 1.90
CA ASP A 94 7.54 9.55 1.92
C ASP A 94 8.67 10.60 1.87
N GLY A 95 9.82 10.32 2.49
CA GLY A 95 11.00 11.17 2.41
C GLY A 95 11.46 11.51 0.98
N LEU A 96 11.17 10.66 -0.01
CA LEU A 96 11.38 11.02 -1.42
C LEU A 96 10.30 11.99 -1.92
N THR A 97 9.03 11.61 -1.73
CA THR A 97 7.88 12.26 -2.36
C THR A 97 7.50 13.59 -1.72
N LEU A 98 8.05 13.91 -0.54
CA LEU A 98 8.00 15.23 0.07
C LEU A 98 8.84 16.27 -0.69
N HIS A 99 9.85 15.83 -1.45
CA HIS A 99 10.84 16.70 -2.08
C HIS A 99 10.93 16.54 -3.60
N VAL A 100 10.48 15.42 -4.15
CA VAL A 100 10.58 15.08 -5.57
C VAL A 100 9.20 14.75 -6.11
N HIS A 101 8.76 15.49 -7.14
CA HIS A 101 7.46 15.27 -7.76
C HIS A 101 7.46 14.04 -8.68
N PRO A 102 6.31 13.39 -8.90
CA PRO A 102 6.21 12.20 -9.76
C PRO A 102 6.82 12.38 -11.16
N GLU A 103 6.59 13.52 -11.80
CA GLU A 103 7.14 13.81 -13.15
C GLU A 103 8.68 13.76 -13.14
N GLU A 104 9.31 14.30 -12.09
CA GLU A 104 10.77 14.29 -11.93
C GLU A 104 11.29 12.88 -11.62
N ILE A 105 10.50 12.07 -10.90
CA ILE A 105 10.82 10.65 -10.69
C ILE A 105 10.85 9.93 -12.05
N ALA A 106 9.88 10.21 -12.92
CA ALA A 106 9.81 9.64 -14.26
C ALA A 106 11.01 10.05 -15.11
N ASP A 107 11.35 11.33 -15.14
CA ASP A 107 12.50 11.86 -15.87
C ASP A 107 13.80 11.16 -15.45
N VAL A 108 14.08 11.11 -14.15
CA VAL A 108 15.28 10.44 -13.62
C VAL A 108 15.29 8.94 -13.92
N ALA A 109 14.12 8.29 -13.86
CA ALA A 109 13.99 6.86 -14.16
C ALA A 109 14.27 6.51 -15.62
N LEU A 110 14.04 7.45 -16.54
CA LEU A 110 14.27 7.28 -17.97
C LEU A 110 15.67 7.73 -18.43
N GLU A 111 16.30 8.69 -17.75
CA GLU A 111 17.64 9.17 -18.08
C GLU A 111 18.76 8.15 -17.80
N ALA A 112 18.60 7.35 -16.74
CA ALA A 112 19.62 6.40 -16.30
C ALA A 112 19.32 4.95 -16.72
N ASN A 113 20.38 4.21 -17.01
CA ASN A 113 20.28 2.84 -17.55
C ASN A 113 20.43 1.73 -16.49
N SER A 114 20.63 2.08 -15.21
CA SER A 114 20.79 1.09 -14.13
C SER A 114 19.90 1.44 -12.92
N PRO A 115 19.34 0.43 -12.24
CA PRO A 115 18.52 0.65 -11.05
C PRO A 115 19.26 1.44 -9.96
N GLU A 116 20.55 1.17 -9.78
CA GLU A 116 21.40 1.82 -8.78
C GLU A 116 21.60 3.30 -9.09
N SER A 117 21.84 3.64 -10.36
CA SER A 117 22.00 5.03 -10.79
C SER A 117 20.70 5.83 -10.60
N ILE A 118 19.55 5.24 -10.95
CA ILE A 118 18.23 5.86 -10.74
C ILE A 118 18.01 6.12 -9.24
N ALA A 119 18.13 5.07 -8.42
CA ALA A 119 17.92 5.17 -6.97
C ALA A 119 18.84 6.22 -6.33
N LYS A 120 20.13 6.23 -6.69
CA LYS A 120 21.10 7.19 -6.18
C LYS A 120 20.73 8.62 -6.58
N ARG A 121 20.35 8.85 -7.84
CA ARG A 121 20.00 10.19 -8.31
C ARG A 121 18.74 10.72 -7.64
N LEU A 122 17.74 9.88 -7.43
CA LEU A 122 16.51 10.24 -6.70
C LEU A 122 16.80 10.62 -5.25
N ILE A 123 17.65 9.85 -4.56
CA ILE A 123 18.08 10.15 -3.18
C ILE A 123 18.87 11.47 -3.13
N GLU A 124 19.79 11.70 -4.07
CA GLU A 124 20.54 12.96 -4.18
C GLU A 124 19.59 14.15 -4.38
N LEU A 125 18.64 14.04 -5.29
CA LEU A 125 17.68 15.10 -5.58
C LEU A 125 16.81 15.45 -4.36
N ALA A 126 16.36 14.45 -3.60
CA ALA A 126 15.64 14.68 -2.35
C ALA A 126 16.52 15.39 -1.30
N ASN A 127 17.78 14.94 -1.14
CA ASN A 127 18.73 15.53 -0.19
C ASN A 127 19.08 17.00 -0.55
N GLU A 128 19.27 17.30 -1.83
CA GLU A 128 19.53 18.66 -2.34
C GLU A 128 18.40 19.65 -1.96
N ARG A 129 17.17 19.15 -1.78
CA ARG A 129 15.97 19.95 -1.50
C ARG A 129 15.60 20.03 -0.02
N GLY A 130 16.56 19.72 0.85
CA GLY A 130 16.38 19.81 2.29
C GLY A 130 15.87 18.52 2.91
N GLY A 131 16.22 17.36 2.33
CA GLY A 131 15.98 16.04 2.90
C GLY A 131 16.56 15.94 4.32
N GLN A 132 15.70 16.18 5.32
CA GLN A 132 16.00 16.00 6.73
C GLN A 132 15.53 14.64 7.25
N ASP A 133 14.88 13.85 6.39
CA ASP A 133 14.30 12.55 6.71
C ASP A 133 15.01 11.41 5.98
N ASN A 134 14.75 10.18 6.43
CA ASN A 134 15.29 8.96 5.85
C ASN A 134 14.64 8.68 4.48
N VAL A 135 15.40 8.91 3.41
CA VAL A 135 14.97 8.58 2.05
C VAL A 135 15.37 7.14 1.72
N SER A 136 14.41 6.32 1.31
CA SER A 136 14.63 4.96 0.81
C SER A 136 13.97 4.78 -0.55
N VAL A 137 14.70 4.19 -1.50
CA VAL A 137 14.22 3.95 -2.88
C VAL A 137 14.65 2.56 -3.33
N VAL A 138 13.73 1.81 -3.93
CA VAL A 138 13.97 0.54 -4.63
C VAL A 138 13.51 0.71 -6.07
N VAL A 139 14.34 0.29 -7.02
CA VAL A 139 14.06 0.39 -8.46
C VAL A 139 14.17 -0.99 -9.07
N ILE A 140 13.19 -1.36 -9.89
CA ILE A 140 13.16 -2.59 -10.69
C ILE A 140 12.99 -2.16 -12.14
N ILE A 141 13.90 -2.57 -13.02
CA ILE A 141 13.81 -2.34 -14.47
C ILE A 141 13.40 -3.65 -15.13
N VAL A 142 12.35 -3.60 -15.95
CA VAL A 142 11.87 -4.75 -16.71
C VAL A 142 12.68 -4.86 -17.99
N LEU A 143 13.47 -5.92 -18.10
CA LEU A 143 14.29 -6.20 -19.27
C LEU A 143 13.60 -7.23 -20.15
N ALA A 144 13.86 -7.18 -21.46
CA ALA A 144 13.50 -8.26 -22.35
C ALA A 144 14.17 -9.55 -21.87
N ALA A 145 13.44 -10.67 -21.90
CA ALA A 145 14.06 -11.96 -21.68
C ALA A 145 15.13 -12.16 -22.75
N GLU A 146 16.37 -12.41 -22.33
CA GLU A 146 17.33 -13.07 -23.21
C GLU A 146 16.79 -14.49 -23.45
N ASP A 147 16.82 -14.98 -24.69
CA ASP A 147 16.39 -16.33 -25.08
C ASP A 147 17.19 -17.39 -24.28
N ASN A 148 16.74 -17.68 -23.06
CA ASN A 148 17.30 -18.70 -22.20
C ASN A 148 16.59 -20.01 -22.50
N THR A 149 17.15 -20.77 -23.46
CA THR A 149 16.85 -22.18 -23.69
C THR A 149 17.28 -23.04 -22.49
N GLY A 150 16.55 -22.94 -21.38
CA GLY A 150 16.83 -23.71 -20.17
C GLY A 150 15.71 -23.59 -19.14
N GLU A 151 14.89 -24.62 -19.04
CA GLU A 151 13.83 -24.79 -18.04
C GLU A 151 14.30 -24.46 -16.62
N GLN A 152 13.60 -23.54 -15.93
CA GLN A 152 13.41 -23.64 -14.49
C GLN A 152 11.97 -23.27 -14.10
N ASN A 153 11.22 -24.30 -13.76
CA ASN A 153 9.82 -24.24 -13.37
C ASN A 153 9.73 -23.88 -11.87
N SER A 154 9.67 -22.60 -11.52
CA SER A 154 9.43 -22.16 -10.13
C SER A 154 7.93 -21.99 -9.89
N ARG A 155 7.29 -23.06 -9.41
CA ARG A 155 5.88 -23.05 -9.04
C ARG A 155 5.71 -22.37 -7.67
N VAL A 156 5.25 -21.12 -7.65
CA VAL A 156 4.86 -20.42 -6.42
C VAL A 156 3.45 -20.85 -6.04
N VAL A 157 3.31 -21.53 -4.89
CA VAL A 157 2.01 -21.91 -4.31
C VAL A 157 1.61 -20.85 -3.29
N MET A 158 0.73 -19.93 -3.67
CA MET A 158 0.06 -19.05 -2.71
C MET A 158 -1.08 -19.82 -2.02
N ARG A 159 -0.89 -20.20 -0.75
CA ARG A 159 -1.99 -20.67 0.10
C ARG A 159 -2.58 -19.49 0.87
N GLY A 160 -3.58 -18.84 0.29
CA GLY A 160 -4.47 -17.95 1.03
C GLY A 160 -5.39 -18.78 1.93
N ARG A 161 -5.33 -18.56 3.24
CA ARG A 161 -6.27 -19.16 4.20
C ARG A 161 -7.54 -18.31 4.18
N GLN A 162 -8.55 -18.73 3.42
CA GLN A 162 -9.88 -18.16 3.55
C GLN A 162 -10.45 -18.59 4.90
N HIS A 163 -10.63 -17.64 5.82
CA HIS A 163 -11.43 -17.85 7.01
C HIS A 163 -12.89 -17.55 6.65
N THR A 164 -13.58 -18.56 6.11
CA THR A 164 -15.05 -18.55 6.04
C THR A 164 -15.55 -19.36 7.21
N ASP A 165 -16.08 -18.71 8.24
CA ASP A 165 -16.98 -19.39 9.16
C ASP A 165 -18.31 -18.64 9.20
N SER A 166 -19.17 -19.05 8.28
CA SER A 166 -20.62 -19.01 8.47
C SER A 166 -21.02 -20.19 9.36
N TRP A 167 -21.58 -19.94 10.53
CA TRP A 167 -22.29 -20.97 11.30
C TRP A 167 -23.70 -20.50 11.62
N SER A 168 -24.68 -21.23 11.07
CA SER A 168 -26.09 -21.15 11.46
C SER A 168 -26.57 -22.52 11.97
N SER A 169 -27.27 -22.45 13.10
CA SER A 169 -28.29 -23.36 13.67
C SER A 169 -27.98 -24.82 14.08
N GLY A 170 -28.25 -25.09 15.38
CA GLY A 170 -28.86 -26.32 15.94
C GLY A 170 -27.92 -27.48 16.30
N SER A 171 -28.01 -28.19 17.44
CA SER A 171 -29.04 -28.30 18.49
C SER A 171 -28.54 -29.16 19.68
N ALA A 172 -29.11 -28.91 20.87
CA ALA A 172 -29.27 -29.79 22.06
C ALA A 172 -28.01 -30.24 22.84
N SER A 173 -27.96 -30.39 24.17
CA SER A 173 -28.88 -30.18 25.32
C SER A 173 -28.14 -30.68 26.57
N LEU A 174 -28.21 -30.00 27.73
CA LEU A 174 -28.78 -30.50 29.00
C LEU A 174 -28.33 -29.71 30.25
N ALA A 175 -29.34 -29.48 31.10
CA ALA A 175 -29.33 -29.47 32.56
C ALA A 175 -28.82 -28.22 33.31
N GLY A 176 -29.79 -27.37 33.64
CA GLY A 176 -30.17 -27.15 35.03
C GLY A 176 -29.59 -25.91 35.69
N LEU A 177 -30.43 -24.92 35.95
CA LEU A 177 -30.55 -24.17 37.21
C LEU A 177 -31.90 -23.42 37.19
N ASP A 178 -32.61 -23.48 38.32
CA ASP A 178 -34.05 -23.20 38.52
C ASP A 178 -34.48 -21.73 38.33
N PRO A 179 -35.74 -21.47 37.94
CA PRO A 179 -36.30 -20.14 37.71
C PRO A 179 -37.23 -19.68 38.85
N GLU A 180 -36.68 -19.07 39.91
CA GLU A 180 -37.48 -18.29 40.87
C GLU A 180 -36.65 -17.13 41.44
N GLN A 181 -36.56 -16.03 40.69
CA GLN A 181 -36.20 -14.71 41.23
C GLN A 181 -36.44 -13.57 40.22
N TYR A 182 -37.69 -13.41 39.78
CA TYR A 182 -38.14 -12.12 39.24
C TYR A 182 -39.60 -11.88 39.60
N SER A 183 -39.81 -11.37 40.81
CA SER A 183 -41.10 -10.90 41.31
C SER A 183 -41.04 -9.39 41.56
N GLY A 184 -41.76 -8.62 40.75
CA GLY A 184 -42.20 -7.24 41.03
C GLY A 184 -41.08 -6.20 41.13
N ASP A 185 -41.30 -4.91 40.87
CA ASP A 185 -42.52 -4.14 40.75
C ASP A 185 -42.18 -2.91 39.92
N GLY A 186 -43.09 -2.50 39.05
CA GLY A 186 -42.99 -1.22 38.37
C GLY A 186 -43.41 -0.11 39.31
N ARG A 187 -42.63 0.98 39.35
CA ARG A 187 -43.08 2.34 39.67
C ARG A 187 -41.91 3.34 39.56
N ASP A 188 -41.98 4.24 38.58
CA ASP A 188 -41.67 5.68 38.81
C ASP A 188 -42.75 6.25 39.75
N PRO A 189 -42.57 7.34 40.57
CA PRO A 189 -41.85 8.58 40.20
C PRO A 189 -41.22 9.44 41.36
N LEU A 190 -40.54 10.54 40.98
CA LEU A 190 -40.30 11.84 41.68
C LEU A 190 -39.43 11.94 42.98
N SER A 191 -38.25 12.56 42.86
CA SER A 191 -37.80 13.73 43.66
C SER A 191 -36.57 14.39 43.05
#